data_AF-A0A812RC91-F1
#
_entry.id   AF-A0A812RC91-F1
#
_cell.length_a   1.000
_cell.length_b   1.000
_cell.length_c   1.000
_cell.angle_alpha   90.00
_cell.angle_beta   90.00
_cell.angle_gamma   90.00
#
_symmetry.space_group_name_H-M   'P 1'
#
loop_
_entity.id
_entity.type
_entity.pdbx_description
1 polymer ?
#
loop_
_entity_poly.entity_id
_entity_poly.type
_entity_poly.pdbx_seq_one_letter_code
_entity_poly.pdbx_strand_id
1 'polypeptide(L)'
;QPRKHKPLTRLETPTAPAEDRKLRDDEMRRLIQQVPTDKARAFAFDIDWDAVHGNNIIEKKLRPWVKKKVTEFLGNEEQGMIEFILKKVSAHTKPDTILAELEGFLDEEAENFTLKMWRMLIFEVLRVKAR
;
A
#
# COMPACT_ATOMS: atom_id res chain seq x y z
N GLN A 1 11.64 -17.24 -61.34
CA GLN A 1 12.43 -16.71 -60.21
C GLN A 1 11.76 -17.14 -58.90
N PRO A 2 12.43 -17.89 -58.00
CA PRO A 2 11.84 -18.25 -56.71
C PRO A 2 12.11 -17.17 -55.65
N ARG A 3 11.09 -16.83 -54.86
CA ARG A 3 11.12 -15.80 -53.82
C ARG A 3 11.87 -16.29 -52.58
N LYS A 4 12.80 -15.47 -52.08
CA LYS A 4 13.60 -15.71 -50.86
C LYS A 4 12.71 -15.62 -49.61
N HIS A 5 12.71 -16.65 -48.77
CA HIS A 5 12.03 -16.60 -47.46
C HIS A 5 12.87 -15.78 -46.47
N LYS A 6 12.27 -14.74 -45.88
CA LYS A 6 12.84 -13.97 -44.75
C LYS A 6 12.66 -14.79 -43.46
N PRO A 7 13.67 -14.86 -42.57
CA PRO A 7 13.56 -15.61 -41.32
C PRO A 7 12.66 -14.89 -40.31
N LEU A 8 11.95 -15.70 -39.52
CA LEU A 8 11.05 -15.26 -38.45
C LEU A 8 11.81 -14.41 -37.42
N THR A 9 11.38 -13.17 -37.26
CA THR A 9 11.80 -12.27 -36.19
C THR A 9 11.37 -12.89 -34.85
N ARG A 10 12.36 -13.29 -34.05
CA ARG A 10 12.21 -13.67 -32.65
C ARG A 10 11.64 -12.46 -31.90
N LEU A 11 10.48 -12.61 -31.27
CA LEU A 11 9.99 -11.64 -30.28
C LEU A 11 11.00 -11.64 -29.12
N GLU A 12 11.81 -10.60 -29.04
CA GLU A 12 12.61 -10.29 -27.84
C GLU A 12 11.73 -9.48 -26.90
N THR A 13 11.33 -10.10 -25.79
CA THR A 13 10.80 -9.41 -24.62
C THR A 13 11.89 -8.52 -24.03
N PRO A 14 11.64 -7.23 -23.76
CA PRO A 14 12.64 -6.37 -23.15
C PRO A 14 12.84 -6.80 -21.69
N THR A 15 13.95 -7.49 -21.44
CA THR A 15 14.44 -7.71 -20.08
C THR A 15 15.03 -6.38 -19.64
N ALA A 16 14.37 -5.68 -18.69
CA ALA A 16 14.90 -4.44 -18.16
C ALA A 16 16.36 -4.63 -17.68
N PRO A 17 17.29 -3.70 -17.97
CA PRO A 17 18.70 -3.86 -17.62
C PRO A 17 18.90 -3.97 -16.11
N ALA A 18 19.85 -4.81 -15.68
CA ALA A 18 20.09 -5.13 -14.26
C ALA A 18 20.34 -3.90 -13.36
N GLU A 19 20.86 -2.81 -13.92
CA GLU A 19 21.06 -1.54 -13.20
C GLU A 19 19.74 -0.86 -12.82
N ASP A 20 18.75 -0.89 -13.70
CA ASP A 20 17.42 -0.31 -13.45
C ASP A 20 16.67 -1.07 -12.34
N ARG A 21 16.88 -2.39 -12.27
CA ARG A 21 16.40 -3.21 -11.14
C ARG A 21 17.06 -2.80 -9.82
N LYS A 22 18.38 -2.64 -9.81
CA LYS A 22 19.14 -2.27 -8.61
C LYS A 22 18.73 -0.90 -8.06
N LEU A 23 18.56 0.09 -8.94
CA LEU A 23 18.09 1.44 -8.57
C LEU A 23 16.71 1.39 -7.89
N ARG A 24 15.78 0.61 -8.44
CA ARG A 24 14.45 0.41 -7.85
C ARG A 24 14.51 -0.29 -6.49
N ASP A 25 15.39 -1.27 -6.33
CA ASP A 25 15.60 -1.96 -5.05
C ASP A 25 16.18 -1.03 -3.98
N ASP A 26 17.14 -0.16 -4.35
CA ASP A 26 17.73 0.81 -3.44
C ASP A 26 16.72 1.88 -3.01
N GLU A 27 15.89 2.38 -3.94
CA GLU A 27 14.79 3.30 -3.63
C GLU A 27 13.77 2.66 -2.68
N MET A 28 13.36 1.42 -2.94
CA MET A 28 12.45 0.67 -2.08
C MET A 28 12.98 0.57 -0.64
N ARG A 29 14.27 0.25 -0.48
CA ARG A 29 14.92 0.16 0.84
C ARG A 29 14.94 1.51 1.55
N ARG A 30 15.27 2.59 0.83
CA ARG A 30 15.26 3.96 1.38
C ARG A 30 13.87 4.38 1.84
N LEU A 31 12.83 4.04 1.08
CA LEU A 31 11.44 4.32 1.46
C LEU A 31 11.04 3.56 2.73
N ILE A 32 11.38 2.27 2.83
CA ILE A 32 11.10 1.46 4.02
C ILE A 32 11.78 2.03 5.27
N GLN A 33 13.02 2.51 5.15
CA GLN A 33 13.76 3.13 6.26
C GLN A 33 13.16 4.45 6.74
N GLN A 34 12.45 5.17 5.86
CA GLN A 34 11.77 6.42 6.22
C GLN A 34 10.44 6.19 6.96
N VAL A 35 9.82 5.01 6.80
CA VAL A 35 8.57 4.69 7.50
C VAL A 35 8.87 4.48 8.99
N PRO A 36 8.26 5.27 9.90
CA PRO A 36 8.48 5.08 11.33
C PRO A 36 8.11 3.66 11.79
N THR A 37 8.99 3.05 12.58
CA THR A 37 8.75 1.73 13.19
C THR A 37 8.01 1.79 14.52
N ASP A 38 8.14 2.93 15.20
CA ASP A 38 7.51 3.21 16.49
C ASP A 38 6.08 3.72 16.30
N LYS A 39 5.16 3.28 17.19
CA LYS A 39 3.73 3.63 17.13
C LYS A 39 3.51 5.13 17.22
N ALA A 40 4.10 5.78 18.22
CA ALA A 40 3.90 7.21 18.44
C ALA A 40 4.38 8.03 17.24
N ARG A 41 5.55 7.70 16.68
CA ARG A 41 6.06 8.37 15.47
C ARG A 41 5.24 8.06 14.22
N ALA A 42 4.75 6.83 14.05
CA ALA A 42 3.90 6.48 12.92
C ALA A 42 2.57 7.24 12.98
N PHE A 43 1.95 7.32 14.16
CA PHE A 43 0.66 7.97 14.36
C PHE A 43 0.75 9.51 14.28
N ALA A 44 1.89 10.08 14.68
CA ALA A 44 2.18 11.50 14.54
C ALA A 44 2.72 11.90 13.16
N PHE A 45 2.89 10.95 12.22
CA PHE A 45 3.40 11.25 10.89
C PHE A 45 2.43 12.16 10.13
N ASP A 46 2.95 13.24 9.56
CA ASP A 46 2.16 14.19 8.76
C ASP A 46 1.89 13.63 7.36
N ILE A 47 0.64 13.21 7.13
CA ILE A 47 0.22 12.60 5.88
C ILE A 47 -0.14 13.67 4.88
N ASP A 48 0.53 13.65 3.71
CA ASP A 48 0.13 14.44 2.56
C ASP A 48 -1.11 13.81 1.90
N TRP A 49 -2.28 14.32 2.29
CA TRP A 49 -3.57 13.85 1.79
C TRP A 49 -3.83 14.21 0.33
N ASP A 50 -3.19 15.25 -0.20
CA ASP A 50 -3.28 15.59 -1.62
C ASP A 50 -2.61 14.50 -2.47
N ALA A 51 -1.45 14.00 -2.02
CA ALA A 51 -0.80 12.86 -2.66
C ALA A 51 -1.64 11.58 -2.55
N VAL A 52 -2.31 11.35 -1.42
CA VAL A 52 -3.23 10.21 -1.21
C VAL A 52 -4.38 10.24 -2.22
N HIS A 53 -5.07 11.38 -2.33
CA HIS A 53 -6.23 11.53 -3.19
C HIS A 53 -5.84 11.59 -4.67
N GLY A 54 -4.84 12.39 -5.02
CA GLY A 54 -4.36 12.56 -6.40
C GLY A 54 -3.85 11.27 -7.05
N ASN A 55 -3.30 10.35 -6.26
CA ASN A 55 -2.84 9.04 -6.75
C ASN A 55 -3.85 7.91 -6.53
N ASN A 56 -4.98 8.20 -5.88
CA ASN A 56 -6.01 7.25 -5.49
C ASN A 56 -5.44 6.07 -4.68
N ILE A 57 -4.62 6.39 -3.67
CA ILE A 57 -3.90 5.40 -2.84
C ILE A 57 -4.88 4.53 -2.06
N ILE A 58 -5.97 5.12 -1.53
CA ILE A 58 -6.95 4.39 -0.73
C ILE A 58 -7.57 3.25 -1.55
N GLU A 59 -8.11 3.52 -2.73
CA GLU A 59 -8.75 2.46 -3.54
C GLU A 59 -7.72 1.48 -4.13
N LYS A 60 -6.58 1.98 -4.63
CA LYS A 60 -5.61 1.13 -5.34
C LYS A 60 -4.74 0.26 -4.43
N LYS A 61 -4.55 0.66 -3.17
CA LYS A 61 -3.56 0.05 -2.26
C LYS A 61 -4.16 -0.32 -0.93
N LEU A 62 -4.87 0.60 -0.30
CA LEU A 62 -5.41 0.37 1.04
C LEU A 62 -6.58 -0.64 1.01
N ARG A 63 -7.56 -0.43 0.13
CA ARG A 63 -8.75 -1.30 -0.02
C ARG A 63 -8.41 -2.79 -0.22
N PRO A 64 -7.57 -3.20 -1.20
CA PRO A 64 -7.27 -4.62 -1.37
C PRO A 64 -6.53 -5.22 -0.17
N TRP A 65 -5.70 -4.44 0.51
CA TRP A 65 -5.00 -4.88 1.72
C TRP A 65 -5.95 -5.02 2.91
N VAL A 66 -6.81 -4.02 3.15
CA VAL A 66 -7.82 -4.03 4.22
C VAL A 66 -8.77 -5.21 4.01
N LYS A 67 -9.27 -5.40 2.79
CA LYS A 67 -10.12 -6.54 2.42
C LYS A 67 -9.46 -7.87 2.79
N LYS A 68 -8.21 -8.07 2.34
CA LYS A 68 -7.46 -9.29 2.67
C LYS A 68 -7.34 -9.49 4.18
N LYS A 69 -6.98 -8.45 4.92
CA LYS A 69 -6.76 -8.53 6.37
C LYS A 69 -8.03 -8.77 7.16
N VAL A 70 -9.12 -8.08 6.83
CA VAL A 70 -10.43 -8.31 7.45
C VAL A 70 -10.89 -9.76 7.23
N THR A 71 -10.73 -10.29 6.00
CA THR A 71 -11.05 -11.69 5.73
C THR A 71 -10.15 -12.67 6.47
N GLU A 72 -8.86 -12.36 6.64
CA GLU A 72 -7.95 -13.18 7.44
C GLU A 72 -8.32 -13.21 8.92
N PHE A 73 -8.81 -12.10 9.48
CA PHE A 73 -9.20 -12.03 10.90
C PHE A 73 -10.57 -12.65 11.19
N LEU A 74 -11.56 -12.42 10.32
CA LEU A 74 -12.94 -12.85 10.56
C LEU A 74 -13.27 -14.21 9.91
N GLY A 75 -12.42 -14.69 9.00
CA GLY A 75 -12.65 -15.93 8.24
C GLY A 75 -13.62 -15.75 7.06
N ASN A 76 -14.24 -14.59 6.93
CA ASN A 76 -15.15 -14.26 5.84
C ASN A 76 -15.00 -12.79 5.38
N GLU A 77 -15.51 -12.49 4.20
CA GLU A 77 -15.47 -11.13 3.65
C GLU A 77 -16.60 -10.27 4.25
N GLU A 78 -16.25 -9.47 5.26
CA GLU A 78 -17.16 -8.49 5.85
C GLU A 78 -17.03 -7.13 5.15
N GLN A 79 -17.83 -6.93 4.10
CA GLN A 79 -17.80 -5.69 3.31
C GLN A 79 -18.11 -4.44 4.16
N GLY A 80 -19.01 -4.55 5.14
CA GLY A 80 -19.34 -3.43 6.04
C GLY A 80 -18.13 -2.90 6.80
N MET A 81 -17.28 -3.80 7.32
CA MET A 81 -16.06 -3.43 8.05
C MET A 81 -15.01 -2.82 7.11
N ILE A 82 -14.86 -3.36 5.90
CA ILE A 82 -13.95 -2.81 4.88
C ILE A 82 -14.34 -1.37 4.54
N GLU A 83 -15.61 -1.13 4.22
CA GLU A 83 -16.10 0.21 3.89
C GLU A 83 -15.99 1.17 5.09
N PHE A 84 -16.27 0.69 6.30
CA PHE A 84 -16.11 1.47 7.53
C PHE A 84 -14.67 1.98 7.71
N ILE A 85 -13.69 1.09 7.61
CA ILE A 85 -12.26 1.43 7.75
C ILE A 85 -11.84 2.43 6.66
N LEU A 86 -12.18 2.15 5.41
CA LEU A 86 -11.79 3.02 4.29
C LEU A 86 -12.44 4.41 4.40
N LYS A 87 -13.69 4.48 4.86
CA LYS A 87 -14.37 5.75 5.11
C LYS A 87 -13.68 6.55 6.20
N LYS A 88 -13.24 5.92 7.30
CA LYS A 88 -12.51 6.58 8.39
C LYS A 88 -11.19 7.18 7.92
N VAL A 89 -10.42 6.41 7.16
CA VAL A 89 -9.15 6.89 6.57
C VAL A 89 -9.40 8.01 5.57
N SER A 90 -10.44 7.90 4.74
CA SER A 90 -10.81 8.92 3.76
C SER A 90 -11.27 10.23 4.42
N ALA A 91 -11.85 10.14 5.62
CA ALA A 91 -12.24 11.27 6.45
C ALA A 91 -11.07 11.85 7.27
N HIS A 92 -9.83 11.40 7.02
CA HIS A 92 -8.61 11.84 7.72
C HIS A 92 -8.71 11.64 9.23
N THR A 93 -9.44 10.61 9.65
CA THR A 93 -9.60 10.29 11.06
C THR A 93 -8.24 9.91 11.64
N LYS A 94 -7.93 10.42 12.84
CA LYS A 94 -6.67 10.11 13.51
C LYS A 94 -6.53 8.60 13.77
N PRO A 95 -5.32 8.04 13.64
CA PRO A 95 -5.10 6.61 13.80
C PRO A 95 -5.44 6.10 15.20
N ASP A 96 -5.26 6.91 16.26
CA ASP A 96 -5.70 6.57 17.61
C ASP A 96 -7.21 6.37 17.71
N THR A 97 -7.99 7.22 17.02
CA THR A 97 -9.46 7.11 17.00
C THR A 97 -9.89 5.89 16.21
N ILE A 98 -9.23 5.60 15.07
CA ILE A 98 -9.49 4.38 14.30
C ILE A 98 -9.16 3.14 15.14
N LEU A 99 -8.02 3.15 15.84
CA LEU A 99 -7.61 2.05 16.71
C LEU A 99 -8.67 1.77 17.79
N ALA A 100 -9.08 2.79 18.54
CA ALA A 100 -10.08 2.63 19.60
C ALA A 100 -11.43 2.09 19.07
N GLU A 101 -11.84 2.50 17.87
CA GLU A 101 -13.05 1.95 17.24
C GLU A 101 -12.88 0.49 16.82
N LEU A 102 -11.69 0.09 16.37
CA LEU A 102 -11.39 -1.28 15.95
C LEU A 102 -11.11 -2.23 17.11
N GLU A 103 -10.67 -1.74 18.27
CA GLU A 103 -10.49 -2.55 19.49
C GLU A 103 -11.79 -3.28 19.87
N GLY A 104 -12.96 -2.67 19.66
CA GLY A 104 -14.25 -3.32 19.93
C GLY A 104 -14.63 -4.43 18.94
N PHE A 105 -13.90 -4.61 17.84
CA PHE A 105 -14.16 -5.64 16.82
C PHE A 105 -13.03 -6.66 16.69
N LEU A 106 -11.78 -6.25 16.91
CA LEU A 106 -10.56 -7.04 16.68
C LEU A 106 -9.77 -7.30 17.97
N ASP A 107 -10.22 -6.82 19.13
CA ASP A 107 -9.57 -6.97 20.43
C ASP A 107 -8.04 -6.69 20.34
N GLU A 108 -7.20 -7.65 20.72
CA GLU A 108 -5.74 -7.53 20.75
C GLU A 108 -5.08 -7.36 19.37
N GLU A 109 -5.78 -7.70 18.27
CA GLU A 109 -5.27 -7.54 16.91
C GLU A 109 -5.45 -6.13 16.34
N ALA A 110 -6.29 -5.30 16.97
CA ALA A 110 -6.62 -3.96 16.47
C ALA A 110 -5.39 -3.05 16.35
N GLU A 111 -4.48 -3.09 17.34
CA GLU A 111 -3.25 -2.28 17.34
C GLU A 111 -2.34 -2.66 16.19
N ASN A 112 -2.06 -3.95 16.04
CA ASN A 112 -1.22 -4.48 14.99
C ASN A 112 -1.79 -4.20 13.60
N PHE A 113 -3.10 -4.35 13.44
CA PHE A 113 -3.78 -4.04 12.19
C PHE A 113 -3.66 -2.54 11.86
N THR A 114 -4.02 -1.66 12.80
CA THR A 114 -4.00 -0.20 12.59
C THR A 114 -2.60 0.30 12.30
N LEU A 115 -1.58 -0.18 13.03
CA LEU A 115 -0.18 0.17 12.77
C LEU A 115 0.28 -0.26 11.39
N LYS A 116 0.01 -1.51 10.98
CA LYS A 116 0.41 -1.99 9.65
C LYS A 116 -0.30 -1.21 8.55
N MET A 117 -1.59 -0.90 8.74
CA MET A 117 -2.38 -0.09 7.82
C MET A 117 -1.78 1.31 7.66
N TRP A 118 -1.50 1.98 8.78
CA TRP A 118 -0.98 3.34 8.77
C TRP A 118 0.43 3.42 8.17
N ARG A 119 1.30 2.46 8.51
CA ARG A 119 2.64 2.36 7.92
C ARG A 119 2.61 2.10 6.42
N MET A 120 1.64 1.31 5.95
CA MET A 120 1.44 1.11 4.52
C MET A 120 0.99 2.42 3.84
N LEU A 121 0.08 3.18 4.45
CA LEU A 121 -0.34 4.48 3.92
C LEU A 121 0.84 5.45 3.81
N ILE A 122 1.66 5.58 4.87
CA ILE A 122 2.88 6.40 4.87
C ILE A 122 3.84 5.95 3.77
N PHE A 123 4.10 4.65 3.66
CA PHE A 123 4.97 4.10 2.63
C PHE A 123 4.49 4.46 1.22
N GLU A 124 3.19 4.31 0.96
CA GLU A 124 2.60 4.61 -0.35
C GLU A 124 2.69 6.09 -0.68
N VAL A 125 2.49 6.99 0.30
CA VAL A 125 2.68 8.44 0.15
C VAL A 125 4.14 8.78 -0.18
N LEU A 126 5.10 8.23 0.57
CA LEU A 126 6.52 8.44 0.29
C LEU A 126 6.90 7.92 -1.10
N ARG A 127 6.35 6.77 -1.50
CA ARG A 127 6.62 6.16 -2.80
C ARG A 127 6.09 6.99 -3.97
N VAL A 128 4.92 7.62 -3.84
CA VAL A 128 4.41 8.49 -4.92
C VAL A 128 5.17 9.82 -4.98
N LYS A 129 5.69 10.31 -3.85
CA LYS A 129 6.52 11.53 -3.80
C LYS A 129 7.95 11.35 -4.32
N ALA A 130 8.47 10.13 -4.26
CA ALA A 130 9.80 9.81 -4.79
C ALA A 130 9.84 9.67 -6.32
N ARG A 131 8.67 9.66 -6.98
CA ARG A 131 8.54 9.62 -8.44
C ARG A 131 8.49 11.02 -9.03
#